data_AF-A0A7C3Q8P5-F1
#
_entry.id   AF-A0A7C3Q8P5-F1
#
_cell.length_a   1.000
_cell.length_b   1.000
_cell.length_c   1.000
_cell.angle_alpha   90.00
_cell.angle_beta   90.00
_cell.angle_gamma   90.00
#
_symmetry.space_group_name_H-M   'P 1'
#
loop_
_entity.id
_entity.type
_entity.pdbx_description
1 polymer ?
#
loop_
_entity_poly.entity_id
_entity_poly.type
_entity_poly.pdbx_seq_one_letter_code
_entity_poly.pdbx_strand_id
1 'polypeptide(L)' 'MTINLFQTPEYRTLMAQHIAQTIGYLFEKNQDFSIACEVKYITFMPELPTNLKETFHETVLFVLSGYTFESAGLDAD' A
#
# COMPACT_ATOMS: atom_id res chain seq x y z
N MET A 1 5.37 33.08 1.07
CA MET A 1 4.86 31.75 0.64
C MET A 1 4.80 30.87 1.87
N THR A 2 3.61 30.41 2.26
CA THR A 2 3.45 29.51 3.40
C THR A 2 3.91 28.12 2.99
N ILE A 3 4.88 27.55 3.70
CA ILE A 3 5.33 26.17 3.45
C ILE A 3 4.18 25.24 3.81
N ASN A 4 3.78 24.37 2.87
CA ASN A 4 2.81 23.32 3.17
C ASN A 4 3.53 22.20 3.94
N LEU A 5 3.27 22.11 5.25
CA LEU A 5 3.87 21.13 6.14
C LEU A 5 3.74 19.70 5.61
N PHE A 6 2.59 19.35 5.02
CA PHE A 6 2.32 17.99 4.50
C PHE A 6 3.13 17.64 3.25
N GLN A 7 3.77 18.63 2.62
CA GLN A 7 4.67 18.42 1.48
C GLN A 7 6.14 18.43 1.87
N THR A 8 6.46 18.69 3.14
CA THR A 8 7.85 18.65 3.62
C THR A 8 8.40 17.21 3.59
N PRO A 9 9.68 17.03 3.22
CA PRO A 9 10.32 15.71 3.25
C PRO A 9 10.20 15.05 4.63
N GLU A 10 10.36 15.82 5.70
CA GLU A 10 10.34 15.33 7.09
C GLU A 10 8.97 14.75 7.45
N TYR A 11 7.89 15.45 7.10
CA TYR A 11 6.53 14.95 7.32
C TYR A 11 6.26 13.69 6.49
N ARG A 12 6.68 13.66 5.23
CA ARG A 12 6.50 12.50 4.34
C ARG A 12 7.23 11.26 4.86
N THR A 13 8.46 11.42 5.35
CA THR A 13 9.22 10.32 5.98
C THR A 13 8.50 9.79 7.23
N LEU A 14 8.02 10.68 8.10
CA LEU A 14 7.28 10.28 9.30
C LEU A 14 6.00 9.50 8.94
N MET A 15 5.25 9.97 7.95
CA MET A 15 4.05 9.26 7.47
C MET A 15 4.39 7.91 6.84
N ALA A 16 5.43 7.82 6.02
CA ALA A 16 5.85 6.56 5.40
C ALA A 16 6.21 5.50 6.45
N GLN A 17 6.98 5.89 7.48
CA GLN A 17 7.33 5.01 8.60
C GLN A 17 6.09 4.55 9.36
N HIS A 18 5.18 5.47 9.69
CA HIS A 18 3.95 5.16 10.41
C HIS A 18 3.05 4.19 9.63
N ILE A 19 2.89 4.40 8.32
CA ILE A 19 2.09 3.55 7.45
C ILE A 19 2.70 2.14 7.38
N ALA A 20 4.01 2.03 7.14
CA ALA A 20 4.70 0.74 7.08
C ALA A 20 4.58 -0.05 8.39
N GLN A 21 4.79 0.62 9.53
CA GLN A 21 4.63 0.00 10.86
C GLN A 21 3.19 -0.45 11.12
N THR A 22 2.21 0.36 10.72
CA THR A 22 0.79 0.03 10.89
C THR A 22 0.41 -1.19 10.06
N ILE A 23 0.76 -1.20 8.77
CA ILE A 23 0.49 -2.32 7.88
C ILE A 23 1.16 -3.60 8.40
N GLY A 24 2.44 -3.54 8.78
CA GLY A 24 3.16 -4.68 9.35
C GLY A 24 2.52 -5.23 10.63
N TYR A 25 2.05 -4.36 11.52
CA TYR A 25 1.33 -4.76 12.72
C TYR A 25 -0.01 -5.45 12.42
N LEU A 26 -0.78 -4.95 11.43
CA LEU A 26 -2.04 -5.57 11.01
C LEU A 26 -1.82 -6.96 10.43
N PHE A 27 -0.77 -7.14 9.63
CA PHE A 27 -0.32 -8.45 9.16
C PHE A 27 0.04 -9.38 10.32
N GLU A 28 0.85 -8.94 11.29
CA GLU A 28 1.24 -9.74 12.47
C GLU A 28 0.02 -10.23 13.28
N LYS A 29 -1.04 -9.43 13.35
CA LYS A 29 -2.26 -9.77 14.09
C LYS A 29 -3.29 -10.56 13.27
N ASN A 30 -3.02 -10.89 12.01
CA ASN A 30 -4.00 -11.47 11.09
C ASN A 30 -5.30 -10.66 11.05
N GLN A 31 -5.18 -9.32 11.12
CA GLN A 31 -6.32 -8.43 11.15
C GLN A 31 -6.70 -8.03 9.73
N ASP A 32 -7.93 -8.30 9.32
CA ASP A 32 -8.47 -7.85 8.03
C ASP A 32 -8.45 -6.32 7.92
N PHE A 33 -7.98 -5.81 6.79
CA PHE A 33 -7.93 -4.38 6.50
C PHE A 33 -8.01 -4.09 5.01
N SER A 34 -8.04 -2.81 4.64
CA SER A 34 -8.02 -2.41 3.25
C SER A 34 -7.10 -1.22 3.04
N ILE A 35 -6.44 -1.18 1.88
CA ILE A 35 -5.50 -0.14 1.49
C ILE A 35 -5.97 0.47 0.18
N ALA A 36 -6.14 1.79 0.15
CA ALA A 36 -6.28 2.55 -1.08
C ALA A 36 -4.91 3.07 -1.50
N CYS A 37 -4.45 2.67 -2.69
CA CYS A 37 -3.15 3.08 -3.20
C CYS A 37 -3.17 3.27 -4.70
N GLU A 38 -2.24 4.10 -5.18
CA GLU A 38 -2.06 4.32 -6.61
C GLU A 38 -1.38 3.10 -7.25
N VAL A 39 -1.96 2.60 -8.33
CA VAL A 39 -1.53 1.35 -8.99
C VAL A 39 -0.09 1.43 -9.49
N LYS A 40 0.40 2.64 -9.82
CA LYS A 40 1.78 2.87 -10.28
C LYS A 40 2.84 2.57 -9.22
N TYR A 41 2.49 2.49 -7.94
CA TYR A 41 3.40 2.16 -6.84
C TYR A 41 3.23 0.71 -6.35
N ILE A 42 2.55 -0.14 -7.13
CA ILE A 42 2.28 -1.53 -6.78
C ILE A 42 2.99 -2.43 -7.77
N THR A 43 3.72 -3.40 -7.24
CA THR A 43 4.33 -4.48 -8.02
C THR A 43 3.51 -5.75 -7.84
N PHE A 44 3.11 -6.38 -8.95
CA PHE A 44 2.42 -7.67 -8.94
C PHE A 44 3.41 -8.77 -9.33
N MET A 45 3.53 -9.80 -8.50
CA MET A 45 4.35 -10.99 -8.80
C MET A 45 3.51 -12.25 -8.57
N PRO A 46 3.08 -12.97 -9.63
CA PRO A 46 3.31 -12.68 -11.05
C PRO A 46 2.57 -11.42 -11.53
N GLU A 47 2.97 -10.88 -12.68
CA GLU A 47 2.31 -9.70 -13.24
C GLU A 47 0.81 -9.92 -13.46
N LEU A 48 0.03 -8.87 -13.24
CA LEU A 48 -1.40 -8.89 -13.50
C LEU A 48 -1.65 -9.06 -15.02
N PRO A 49 -2.54 -9.97 -15.44
CA PRO A 49 -2.94 -10.08 -16.84
C PRO A 49 -3.40 -8.73 -17.42
N THR A 50 -3.01 -8.42 -18.66
CA THR A 50 -3.28 -7.13 -19.30
C THR A 50 -4.76 -6.74 -19.25
N ASN A 51 -5.66 -7.71 -19.50
CA ASN A 51 -7.10 -7.50 -19.46
C ASN A 51 -7.64 -7.11 -18.09
N LEU A 52 -6.95 -7.46 -16.99
CA LEU A 52 -7.30 -7.01 -15.64
C LEU A 52 -6.64 -5.67 -15.34
N LYS A 53 -5.39 -5.48 -15.76
CA LYS A 53 -4.62 -4.25 -15.52
C LYS A 53 -5.29 -3.03 -16.15
N GLU A 54 -5.93 -3.22 -17.32
CA GLU A 54 -6.72 -2.18 -18.00
C GLU A 54 -8.02 -1.79 -17.29
N THR A 55 -8.51 -2.61 -16.35
CA THR A 55 -9.72 -2.29 -15.56
C THR A 55 -9.40 -1.47 -14.31
N PHE A 56 -8.13 -1.37 -13.93
CA PHE A 56 -7.73 -0.66 -12.73
C PHE A 56 -7.71 0.85 -12.99
N HIS A 57 -8.39 1.60 -12.13
CA HIS A 57 -8.25 3.05 -12.09
C HIS A 57 -6.91 3.46 -11.46
N GLU A 58 -6.57 4.76 -11.49
CA GLU A 58 -5.30 5.27 -10.93
C GLU A 58 -5.13 4.86 -9.46
N THR A 59 -6.20 4.92 -8.67
CA THR A 59 -6.25 4.45 -7.29
C THR A 59 -7.20 3.26 -7.18
N VAL A 60 -6.76 2.21 -6.50
CA VAL A 60 -7.54 0.99 -6.26
C VAL A 60 -7.56 0.70 -4.77
N LEU A 61 -8.72 0.24 -4.28
CA LEU A 61 -8.89 -0.28 -2.92
C LEU A 61 -8.62 -1.79 -2.93
N PHE A 62 -7.57 -2.21 -2.24
CA PHE A 62 -7.24 -3.60 -2.02
C PHE A 62 -7.77 -4.04 -0.66
N VAL A 63 -8.57 -5.10 -0.64
CA VAL A 63 -9.02 -5.75 0.59
C VAL A 63 -8.03 -6.86 0.92
N LEU A 64 -7.37 -6.74 2.06
CA LEU A 64 -6.44 -7.72 2.61
C LEU A 64 -7.17 -8.47 3.73
N SER A 65 -7.66 -9.66 3.40
CA SER A 65 -8.32 -10.59 4.31
C SER A 65 -8.02 -12.06 3.98
N GLY A 66 -8.12 -12.93 4.98
CA GLY A 66 -8.01 -14.39 4.80
C GLY A 66 -6.72 -14.83 4.07
N TYR A 67 -6.87 -15.60 2.98
CA TYR A 67 -5.74 -16.16 2.22
C TYR A 67 -4.81 -15.11 1.58
N THR A 68 -5.22 -13.84 1.53
CA THR A 68 -4.35 -12.75 1.04
C THR A 68 -3.19 -12.44 1.98
N PHE A 69 -3.26 -12.81 3.26
CA PHE A 69 -2.12 -12.71 4.19
C PHE A 69 -0.96 -13.64 3.81
N GLU A 70 -1.23 -14.72 3.07
CA GLU A 70 -0.19 -15.67 2.65
C GLU A 70 0.63 -15.17 1.45
N SER A 71 0.12 -14.18 0.71
CA SER A 71 0.73 -13.69 -0.54
C SER A 71 1.06 -12.19 -0.53
N ALA A 72 0.54 -11.43 0.43
CA ALA A 72 0.82 -10.00 0.58
C ALA A 72 1.85 -9.77 1.70
N GLY A 73 2.89 -9.00 1.40
CA GLY A 73 3.94 -8.63 2.35
C GLY A 73 4.46 -7.23 2.09
N LEU A 74 5.24 -6.71 3.03
CA LEU A 74 6.06 -5.52 2.84
C LEU A 74 7.48 -5.97 2.50
N ASP A 75 7.94 -5.71 1.28
CA ASP A 75 9.36 -5.85 0.97
C ASP A 75 10.13 -4.72 1.63
N ALA A 76 11.20 -5.06 2.35
CA ALA A 76 12.16 -4.10 2.86
C ALA A 76 13.14 -3.80 1.72
N ASP A 77 13.04 -2.61 1.13
CA ASP A 77 14.15 -2.03 0.36
C ASP A 77 15.37 -1.78 1.27
#